data_AF-A0A7C6WSG8-F1
#
_entry.id   AF-A0A7C6WSG8-F1
#
_cell.length_a   1.000
_cell.length_b   1.000
_cell.length_c   1.000
_cell.angle_alpha   90.00
_cell.angle_beta   90.00
_cell.angle_gamma   90.00
#
_symmetry.space_group_name_H-M   'P 1'
#
loop_
_entity.id
_entity.type
_entity.pdbx_description
1 polymer ?
#
loop_
_entity_poly.entity_id
_entity_poly.type
_entity_poly.pdbx_seq_one_letter_code
_entity_poly.pdbx_strand_id
1 'polypeptide(L)'
;MIAAQGGDPRVCEDITLLPQARIQLPVPVAKGAYLQGMDAQAIGLAAQHLGAGRLSKEDVIDPAVGLVMHHRIGDYVAAGDAVATIHANDARKAEEAARKVLDALIWGDHSVPPAKLLYASIDDQHMEVFA
;
A
#
# COMPACT_ATOMS: atom_id res chain seq x y z
N MET A 1 -19.55 13.28 10.40
CA MET A 1 -18.19 13.47 10.94
C MET A 1 -17.41 14.53 10.17
N ILE A 2 -17.24 14.43 8.85
CA ILE A 2 -16.44 15.39 8.04
C ILE A 2 -16.93 16.84 8.19
N ALA A 3 -18.19 17.12 7.88
CA ALA A 3 -18.75 18.49 7.99
C ALA A 3 -18.70 19.05 9.41
N ALA A 4 -18.86 18.20 10.43
CA ALA A 4 -18.80 18.61 11.84
C ALA A 4 -17.41 19.10 12.27
N GLN A 5 -16.35 18.77 11.52
CA GLN A 5 -14.99 19.25 11.73
C GLN A 5 -14.56 20.29 10.67
N GLY A 6 -15.50 20.82 9.89
CA GLY A 6 -15.24 21.86 8.89
C GLY A 6 -14.74 21.35 7.53
N GLY A 7 -14.75 20.04 7.28
CA GLY A 7 -14.42 19.47 5.98
C GLY A 7 -15.59 19.53 4.98
N ASP A 8 -15.28 19.36 3.70
CA ASP A 8 -16.29 19.26 2.64
C ASP A 8 -16.90 17.84 2.60
N PRO A 9 -18.19 17.64 2.94
CA PRO A 9 -18.80 16.32 2.96
C PRO A 9 -18.98 15.71 1.56
N ARG A 10 -18.91 16.51 0.48
CA ARG A 10 -19.08 16.02 -0.90
C ARG A 10 -18.03 14.98 -1.28
N VAL A 11 -16.87 14.97 -0.61
CA VAL A 11 -15.82 13.96 -0.82
C VAL A 11 -16.28 12.52 -0.58
N CYS A 12 -17.37 12.32 0.18
CA CYS A 12 -17.96 11.00 0.39
C CYS A 12 -18.68 10.45 -0.84
N GLU A 13 -19.15 11.33 -1.72
CA GLU A 13 -19.86 10.97 -2.96
C GLU A 13 -18.93 11.08 -4.16
N ASP A 14 -18.01 12.04 -4.13
CA ASP A 14 -17.04 12.30 -5.18
C ASP A 14 -15.61 12.35 -4.62
N ILE A 15 -14.92 11.21 -4.71
CA ILE A 15 -13.54 11.09 -4.26
C ILE A 15 -12.54 11.87 -5.12
N THR A 16 -12.94 12.37 -6.29
CA THR A 16 -12.06 13.18 -7.16
C THR A 16 -11.77 14.55 -6.56
N LEU A 17 -12.57 14.98 -5.59
CA LEU A 17 -12.34 16.17 -4.78
C LEU A 17 -11.15 16.03 -3.82
N LEU A 18 -10.67 14.80 -3.56
CA LEU A 18 -9.45 14.57 -2.79
C LEU A 18 -8.20 14.93 -3.63
N PRO A 19 -7.08 15.31 -3.01
CA PRO A 19 -5.82 15.55 -3.71
C PRO A 19 -5.41 14.36 -4.60
N GLN A 20 -5.12 14.64 -5.86
CA GLN A 20 -4.74 13.64 -6.86
C GLN A 20 -3.26 13.77 -7.23
N ALA A 21 -2.55 12.65 -7.31
CA ALA A 21 -1.19 12.61 -7.83
C ALA A 21 -1.18 12.84 -9.34
N ARG A 22 -0.15 13.53 -9.82
CA ARG A 22 0.04 13.81 -11.27
C ARG A 22 0.54 12.59 -12.04
N ILE A 23 1.18 11.65 -11.35
CA ILE A 23 1.77 10.44 -11.93
C ILE A 23 1.13 9.23 -11.27
N GLN A 24 0.66 8.31 -12.11
CA GLN A 24 0.27 6.97 -11.71
C GLN A 24 1.14 5.98 -12.49
N LEU A 25 2.09 5.36 -11.81
CA LEU A 25 3.06 4.44 -12.41
C LEU A 25 2.72 3.00 -12.04
N PRO A 26 2.26 2.17 -12.98
CA PRO A 26 2.08 0.74 -12.75
C PRO A 26 3.41 0.04 -12.44
N VAL A 27 3.38 -0.98 -11.58
CA VAL A 27 4.54 -1.80 -11.20
C VAL A 27 4.36 -3.23 -11.73
N PRO A 28 4.68 -3.49 -13.02
CA PRO A 28 4.47 -4.80 -13.62
C PRO A 28 5.49 -5.83 -13.13
N VAL A 29 5.08 -7.10 -13.08
CA VAL A 29 5.99 -8.22 -12.82
C VAL A 29 6.48 -8.83 -14.13
N ALA A 30 7.78 -9.17 -14.20
CA ALA A 30 8.38 -9.69 -15.43
C ALA A 30 8.00 -11.16 -15.72
N LYS A 31 7.69 -11.93 -14.67
CA LYS A 31 7.32 -13.34 -14.74
C LYS A 31 6.15 -13.58 -13.81
N GLY A 32 5.24 -14.45 -14.22
CA GLY A 32 4.10 -14.80 -13.39
C GLY A 32 4.51 -15.71 -12.23
N ALA A 33 4.00 -15.42 -11.04
CA ALA A 33 4.33 -16.12 -9.80
C ALA A 33 3.26 -15.89 -8.72
N TYR A 34 3.27 -16.71 -7.67
CA TYR A 34 2.44 -16.50 -6.49
C TYR A 34 3.12 -15.54 -5.53
N LEU A 35 2.39 -14.54 -5.03
CA LEU A 35 2.88 -13.64 -3.98
C LEU A 35 2.81 -14.36 -2.64
N GLN A 36 3.95 -14.76 -2.08
CA GLN A 36 4.02 -15.54 -0.85
C GLN A 36 4.29 -14.69 0.40
N GLY A 37 4.80 -13.48 0.23
CA GLY A 37 5.12 -12.60 1.35
C GLY A 37 5.44 -11.18 0.91
N MET A 38 5.50 -10.29 1.89
CA MET A 38 5.67 -8.85 1.68
C MET A 38 6.35 -8.22 2.89
N ASP A 39 7.43 -7.49 2.66
CA ASP A 39 8.01 -6.60 3.68
C ASP A 39 7.19 -5.31 3.73
N ALA A 40 6.20 -5.28 4.62
CA ALA A 40 5.33 -4.13 4.82
C ALA A 40 6.09 -2.88 5.31
N GLN A 41 7.21 -3.06 6.03
CA GLN A 41 8.04 -1.94 6.47
C GLN A 41 8.75 -1.30 5.29
N ALA A 42 9.37 -2.11 4.42
CA ALA A 42 10.03 -1.61 3.21
C ALA A 42 9.04 -0.87 2.28
N ILE A 43 7.81 -1.37 2.15
CA ILE A 43 6.73 -0.70 1.40
C ILE A 43 6.32 0.62 2.06
N GLY A 44 6.16 0.64 3.38
CA GLY A 44 5.87 1.87 4.13
C GLY A 44 6.96 2.93 3.94
N LEU A 45 8.24 2.53 3.96
CA LEU A 45 9.38 3.41 3.69
C LEU A 45 9.42 3.89 2.23
N ALA A 46 9.02 3.06 1.27
CA ALA A 46 8.87 3.48 -0.12
C ALA A 46 7.79 4.57 -0.26
N ALA A 47 6.64 4.40 0.41
CA ALA A 47 5.59 5.42 0.44
C ALA A 47 6.03 6.71 1.15
N GLN A 48 6.76 6.60 2.27
CA GLN A 48 7.34 7.76 2.97
C GLN A 48 8.25 8.57 2.03
N HIS A 49 9.10 7.90 1.25
CA HIS A 49 10.02 8.55 0.29
C HIS A 49 9.30 9.34 -0.81
N LEU A 50 8.11 8.86 -1.23
CA LEU A 50 7.24 9.59 -2.16
C LEU A 50 6.74 10.92 -1.59
N GLY A 51 6.63 11.01 -0.26
CA GLY A 51 6.05 12.15 0.46
C GLY A 51 4.80 11.81 1.29
N ALA A 52 4.41 10.53 1.35
CA ALA A 52 3.23 10.10 2.11
C ALA A 52 3.47 10.04 3.63
N GLY A 53 4.69 10.35 4.07
CA GLY A 53 5.09 10.36 5.46
C GLY A 53 6.19 11.38 5.73
N ARG A 54 6.56 11.49 7.00
CA ARG A 54 7.58 12.43 7.48
C ARG A 54 8.88 11.69 7.82
N LEU A 55 10.02 12.15 7.32
CA LEU A 55 11.35 11.74 7.77
C LEU A 55 11.78 12.57 9.00
N SER A 56 11.45 13.87 8.99
CA SER A 56 11.64 14.81 10.10
C SER A 56 10.31 15.42 10.56
N LYS A 57 10.26 16.06 11.73
CA LYS A 57 9.00 16.62 12.26
C LYS A 57 8.49 17.78 11.39
N GLU A 58 9.40 18.44 10.70
CA GLU A 58 9.19 19.63 9.90
C GLU A 58 8.70 19.31 8.48
N ASP A 59 8.76 18.05 8.07
CA ASP A 59 8.37 17.64 6.72
C ASP A 59 6.86 17.85 6.48
N VAL A 60 6.56 18.36 5.29
CA VAL A 60 5.19 18.48 4.78
C VAL A 60 4.81 17.19 4.06
N ILE A 61 3.72 16.56 4.48
CA ILE A 61 3.15 15.39 3.81
C ILE A 61 2.46 15.85 2.53
N ASP A 62 2.69 15.12 1.45
CA ASP A 62 1.88 15.21 0.24
C ASP A 62 0.71 14.20 0.35
N PRO A 63 -0.54 14.64 0.55
CA PRO A 63 -1.68 13.75 0.71
C PRO A 63 -2.12 13.05 -0.58
N ALA A 64 -1.57 13.44 -1.73
CA ALA A 64 -1.91 12.88 -3.03
C ALA A 64 -1.07 11.65 -3.41
N VAL A 65 0.10 11.46 -2.78
CA VAL A 65 1.07 10.42 -3.14
C VAL A 65 0.95 9.19 -2.25
N GLY A 66 1.43 8.05 -2.74
CA GLY A 66 1.36 6.77 -2.05
C GLY A 66 1.44 5.61 -3.03
N LEU A 67 0.90 4.46 -2.63
CA LEU A 67 0.81 3.29 -3.49
C LEU A 67 -0.48 2.53 -3.22
N VAL A 68 -0.97 1.86 -4.26
CA VAL A 68 -2.14 0.97 -4.20
C VAL A 68 -1.67 -0.43 -4.58
N MET A 69 -1.83 -1.40 -3.68
CA MET A 69 -1.55 -2.81 -3.98
C MET A 69 -2.76 -3.45 -4.66
N HIS A 70 -2.54 -4.15 -5.77
CA HIS A 70 -3.60 -4.83 -6.53
C HIS A 70 -3.71 -6.31 -6.21
N HIS A 71 -2.67 -6.90 -5.61
CA HIS A 71 -2.62 -8.31 -5.23
C HIS A 71 -2.27 -8.48 -3.75
N ARG A 72 -2.76 -9.58 -3.18
CA ARG A 72 -2.59 -9.99 -1.78
C ARG A 72 -1.70 -11.23 -1.69
N ILE A 73 -1.18 -11.49 -0.49
CA ILE A 73 -0.45 -12.74 -0.20
C ILE A 73 -1.39 -13.93 -0.48
N GLY A 74 -0.91 -14.87 -1.29
CA GLY A 74 -1.65 -16.02 -1.81
C GLY A 74 -2.04 -15.88 -3.28
N ASP A 75 -2.11 -14.66 -3.81
CA ASP A 75 -2.57 -14.43 -5.18
C ASP A 75 -1.51 -14.84 -6.22
N TYR A 76 -1.96 -15.36 -7.35
CA TYR A 76 -1.15 -15.45 -8.56
C TYR A 76 -1.15 -14.12 -9.30
N VAL A 77 0.02 -13.65 -9.69
CA VAL A 77 0.20 -12.45 -10.52
C VAL A 77 0.75 -12.90 -11.86
N ALA A 78 0.09 -12.56 -12.98
CA ALA A 78 0.57 -12.97 -14.30
C ALA A 78 1.73 -12.10 -14.78
N ALA A 79 2.53 -12.61 -15.71
CA ALA A 79 3.59 -11.81 -16.33
C ALA A 79 2.99 -10.60 -17.06
N GLY A 80 3.50 -9.40 -16.77
CA GLY A 80 3.00 -8.13 -17.30
C GLY A 80 1.93 -7.45 -16.45
N ASP A 81 1.29 -8.17 -15.52
CA ASP A 81 0.31 -7.58 -14.60
C ASP A 81 1.00 -6.71 -13.55
N ALA A 82 0.33 -5.61 -13.18
CA ALA A 82 0.83 -4.67 -12.18
C ALA A 82 0.50 -5.16 -10.77
N VAL A 83 1.53 -5.42 -9.96
CA VAL A 83 1.33 -5.80 -8.55
C VAL A 83 0.86 -4.61 -7.69
N ALA A 84 1.25 -3.40 -8.10
CA ALA A 84 0.88 -2.15 -7.46
C ALA A 84 0.83 -1.00 -8.48
N THR A 85 0.23 0.12 -8.07
CA THR A 85 0.36 1.42 -8.73
C THR A 85 0.97 2.42 -7.78
N ILE A 86 2.02 3.12 -8.22
CA ILE A 86 2.64 4.22 -7.48
C ILE A 86 1.96 5.53 -7.85
N HIS A 87 1.48 6.26 -6.85
CA HIS A 87 0.95 7.61 -6.99
C HIS A 87 2.04 8.60 -6.58
N ALA A 88 2.49 9.44 -7.50
CA ALA A 88 3.63 10.33 -7.28
C ALA A 88 3.44 11.70 -7.94
N ASN A 89 4.20 12.68 -7.46
CA ASN A 89 4.33 14.00 -8.08
C ASN A 89 5.75 14.27 -8.63
N ASP A 90 6.67 13.33 -8.43
CA ASP A 90 8.04 13.32 -8.95
C ASP A 90 8.32 11.97 -9.63
N ALA A 91 8.76 12.00 -10.89
CA ALA A 91 8.96 10.79 -11.69
C ALA A 91 10.12 9.92 -11.18
N ARG A 92 11.21 10.52 -10.70
CA ARG A 92 12.36 9.76 -10.18
C ARG A 92 11.99 9.03 -8.91
N LYS A 93 11.28 9.71 -8.00
CA LYS A 93 10.75 9.09 -6.79
C LYS A 93 9.76 7.95 -7.11
N ALA A 94 8.96 8.11 -8.17
CA ALA A 94 8.04 7.07 -8.62
C ALA A 94 8.77 5.78 -9.04
N GLU A 95 9.82 5.93 -9.87
CA GLU A 95 10.65 4.80 -10.33
C GLU A 95 11.39 4.12 -9.16
N GLU A 96 11.97 4.91 -8.26
CA GLU A 96 12.64 4.39 -7.06
C GLU A 96 11.67 3.63 -6.15
N ALA A 97 10.46 4.16 -5.93
CA ALA A 97 9.43 3.48 -5.15
C ALA A 97 8.96 2.20 -5.83
N ALA A 98 8.75 2.20 -7.15
CA ALA A 98 8.39 1.00 -7.90
C ALA A 98 9.44 -0.12 -7.74
N ARG A 99 10.72 0.24 -7.79
CA ARG A 99 11.82 -0.71 -7.53
C ARG A 99 11.77 -1.27 -6.11
N LYS A 100 11.67 -0.39 -5.11
CA LYS A 100 11.59 -0.78 -3.69
C LYS A 100 10.39 -1.68 -3.40
N VAL A 101 9.24 -1.41 -4.03
CA VAL A 101 8.07 -2.28 -3.91
C VAL A 101 8.37 -3.67 -4.46
N LEU A 102 8.93 -3.80 -5.67
CA LEU A 102 9.28 -5.11 -6.22
C LEU A 102 10.28 -5.88 -5.34
N ASP A 103 11.29 -5.20 -4.81
CA ASP A 103 12.31 -5.80 -3.95
C ASP A 103 11.75 -6.25 -2.58
N ALA A 104 10.63 -5.66 -2.14
CA ALA A 104 9.94 -6.00 -0.90
C ALA A 104 8.99 -7.20 -1.01
N LEU A 105 8.77 -7.75 -2.21
CA LEU A 105 7.85 -8.86 -2.45
C LEU A 105 8.59 -10.20 -2.49
N ILE A 106 7.98 -11.21 -1.87
CA ILE A 106 8.48 -12.58 -1.84
C ILE A 106 7.61 -13.42 -2.77
N TRP A 107 8.24 -14.04 -3.76
CA TRP A 107 7.58 -14.80 -4.82
C TRP A 107 7.85 -16.30 -4.69
N GLY A 108 6.88 -17.12 -5.10
CA GLY A 108 7.05 -18.56 -5.21
C GLY A 108 6.19 -19.21 -6.29
N ASP A 109 6.24 -20.53 -6.35
CA ASP A 109 5.63 -21.37 -7.40
C ASP A 109 4.26 -21.96 -7.01
N HIS A 110 3.80 -21.73 -5.78
CA HIS A 110 2.53 -22.20 -5.25
C HIS A 110 1.83 -21.15 -4.40
N SER A 111 0.50 -21.25 -4.31
CA SER A 111 -0.32 -20.42 -3.42
C SER A 111 0.00 -20.73 -1.96
N VAL A 112 0.03 -19.68 -1.13
CA VAL A 112 0.04 -19.80 0.32
C VAL A 112 -1.34 -19.40 0.89
N PRO A 113 -1.77 -19.96 2.02
CA PRO A 113 -2.99 -19.49 2.66
C PRO A 113 -2.83 -18.06 3.17
N PRO A 114 -3.89 -17.24 3.16
CA PRO A 114 -3.85 -15.90 3.72
C PRO A 114 -3.53 -15.96 5.22
N ALA A 115 -2.70 -15.03 5.69
CA ALA A 115 -2.41 -14.91 7.12
C ALA A 115 -3.68 -14.56 7.91
N LYS A 116 -3.78 -15.07 9.14
CA LYS A 116 -4.85 -14.66 10.06
C LYS A 116 -4.79 -13.16 10.29
N LEU A 117 -5.91 -12.47 10.11
CA LEU A 117 -5.99 -11.04 10.42
C LEU A 117 -6.18 -10.80 11.92
N LEU A 118 -6.92 -11.67 12.59
CA LEU A 118 -7.16 -11.64 14.03
C LEU A 118 -6.59 -12.91 14.64
N TYR A 119 -5.71 -12.75 15.63
CA TYR A 119 -5.06 -13.88 16.30
C TYR A 119 -5.71 -14.20 17.65
N ALA A 120 -6.10 -13.17 18.40
CA ALA A 120 -6.73 -13.32 19.70
C ALA A 120 -7.53 -12.06 20.09
N SER A 121 -8.46 -12.23 21.02
CA SER A 121 -9.01 -11.15 21.84
C SER A 121 -8.40 -11.24 23.23
N ILE A 122 -8.01 -10.10 23.80
CA ILE A 122 -7.40 -10.01 25.13
C ILE A 122 -8.11 -8.90 25.90
N ASP A 123 -8.73 -9.26 27.03
CA ASP A 123 -9.29 -8.32 28.00
C ASP A 123 -8.67 -8.51 29.39
N ASP A 124 -9.18 -7.82 30.40
CA ASP A 124 -8.68 -7.87 31.78
C ASP A 124 -8.98 -9.19 32.49
N GLN A 125 -9.85 -10.03 31.92
CA GLN A 125 -10.31 -11.29 32.51
C GLN A 125 -9.91 -12.53 31.70
N HIS A 126 -9.72 -12.41 30.39
CA HIS A 126 -9.59 -13.52 29.48
C HIS A 126 -8.73 -13.22 28.23
N MET A 127 -8.08 -14.28 27.74
CA MET A 127 -7.46 -14.32 26.41
C MET A 127 -8.11 -15.46 25.61
N GLU A 128 -8.79 -15.08 24.52
CA GLU A 128 -9.37 -16.02 23.56
C GLU A 128 -8.50 -16.04 22.31
N VAL A 129 -7.87 -17.17 22.00
CA VAL A 129 -7.09 -17.35 20.77
C VAL A 129 -8.01 -17.89 19.68
N PHE A 130 -8.05 -17.21 18.53
CA PHE A 130 -8.91 -17.60 17.41
C PHE A 130 -8.30 -18.75 16.61
N ALA A 131 -9.14 -19.76 16.34
CA ALA A 131 -8.77 -20.98 15.61
C ALA A 131 -8.29 -20.70 14.19
#